data_AF-A0A9E5N2P4-F1
#
_entry.id   AF-A0A9E5N2P4-F1
#
_cell.length_a   1.000
_cell.length_b   1.000
_cell.length_c   1.000
_cell.angle_alpha   90.00
_cell.angle_beta   90.00
_cell.angle_gamma   90.00
#
_symmetry.space_group_name_H-M   'P 1'
#
loop_
_entity.id
_entity.type
_entity.pdbx_description
1 polymer ?
#
loop_
_entity_poly.entity_id
_entity_poly.type
_entity_poly.pdbx_seq_one_letter_code
_entity_poly.pdbx_strand_id
1 'polypeptide(L)' 'PSGINRVEGRFNTGACVAVVDTEGKEFARGLTSYSSDEIEKIKGKKSSQIEKTLGYKDYDEVIHRDNLVILKE' A
#
# COMPACT_ATOMS: atom_id res chain seq x y z
N PRO A 1 2.61 0.32 -6.26
CA PRO A 1 1.15 0.57 -6.24
C PRO A 1 0.31 -0.28 -7.21
N SER A 2 0.89 -0.74 -8.33
CA SER A 2 0.18 -1.43 -9.41
C SER A 2 -0.57 -2.70 -9.02
N GLY A 3 -0.12 -3.42 -7.99
CA GLY A 3 -0.78 -4.63 -7.49
C GLY A 3 -1.98 -4.39 -6.56
N ILE A 4 -2.29 -3.14 -6.20
CA ILE A 4 -3.37 -2.82 -5.27
C ILE A 4 -4.67 -2.62 -6.05
N ASN A 5 -5.69 -3.42 -5.72
CA ASN A 5 -7.02 -3.32 -6.31
C ASN A 5 -8.01 -2.50 -5.45
N ARG A 6 -7.92 -2.63 -4.12
CA ARG A 6 -8.83 -1.99 -3.16
C ARG A 6 -8.06 -1.52 -1.92
N VAL A 7 -8.56 -0.46 -1.30
CA VAL A 7 -8.11 0.06 0.00
C VAL A 7 -9.34 0.13 0.90
N GLU A 8 -9.20 -0.29 2.16
CA GLU A 8 -10.29 -0.30 3.13
C GLU A 8 -9.85 0.34 4.45
N GLY A 9 -10.78 1.06 5.09
CA GLY A 9 -10.49 1.81 6.31
C GLY A 9 -9.79 3.15 6.05
N ARG A 10 -9.39 3.80 7.14
CA ARG A 10 -8.62 5.05 7.12
C ARG A 10 -7.37 4.90 7.96
N PHE A 11 -6.22 5.25 7.39
CA PHE A 11 -4.93 5.15 8.05
C PHE A 11 -3.93 6.14 7.42
N ASN A 12 -2.92 6.50 8.20
CA ASN A 12 -1.86 7.43 7.79
C ASN A 12 -0.56 6.69 7.46
N THR A 13 0.38 7.41 6.84
CA THR A 13 1.75 6.95 6.63
C THR A 13 2.37 6.43 7.94
N GLY A 14 3.08 5.31 7.86
CA GLY A 14 3.69 4.61 8.99
C GLY A 14 2.75 3.66 9.73
N ALA A 15 1.45 3.62 9.40
CA ALA A 15 0.52 2.69 10.02
C ALA A 15 0.82 1.23 9.63
N CYS A 16 0.66 0.32 10.59
CA CYS A 16 0.66 -1.12 10.32
C CYS A 16 -0.70 -1.53 9.73
N VAL A 17 -0.69 -2.05 8.51
CA VAL A 17 -1.88 -2.42 7.75
C VAL A 17 -1.85 -3.90 7.37
N ALA A 18 -3.03 -4.51 7.28
CA ALA A 18 -3.22 -5.84 6.75
C ALA A 18 -3.15 -5.83 5.22
N VAL A 19 -2.55 -6.87 4.65
CA VAL A 19 -2.57 -7.17 3.21
C VAL A 19 -3.40 -8.43 3.04
N VAL A 20 -4.49 -8.29 2.29
CA VAL A 20 -5.45 -9.35 2.02
C VAL A 20 -5.42 -9.75 0.55
N ASP A 21 -5.67 -11.02 0.27
CA ASP A 21 -5.88 -11.50 -1.10
C ASP A 21 -7.28 -11.16 -1.62
N THR A 22 -7.61 -11.63 -2.83
CA THR A 22 -8.93 -11.38 -3.47
C THR A 22 -10.10 -12.06 -2.77
N GLU A 23 -9.84 -13.06 -1.92
CA GLU A 23 -10.85 -13.76 -1.12
C GLU A 23 -11.00 -13.14 0.28
N GLY A 24 -10.20 -12.11 0.59
CA GLY A 24 -10.19 -11.42 1.88
C GLY A 24 -9.35 -12.12 2.95
N LYS A 25 -8.57 -13.15 2.59
CA LYS A 25 -7.66 -13.81 3.53
C LYS A 25 -6.43 -12.92 3.73
N GLU A 26 -6.19 -12.56 4.99
CA GLU A 26 -4.98 -11.85 5.37
C GLU A 26 -3.76 -12.78 5.24
N PHE A 27 -2.76 -12.37 4.47
CA PHE A 27 -1.52 -13.15 4.27
C PHE A 27 -0.27 -12.38 4.69
N ALA A 28 -0.36 -11.07 4.92
CA ALA A 28 0.76 -10.27 5.38
C ALA A 28 0.31 -9.03 6.16
N ARG A 29 1.23 -8.47 6.94
CA ARG A 29 1.11 -7.12 7.52
C ARG A 29 2.34 -6.31 7.19
N GLY A 30 2.19 -5.00 7.06
CA GLY A 30 3.35 -4.13 6.91
C GLY A 30 3.07 -2.67 7.20
N LEU A 31 4.16 -1.90 7.30
CA LEU A 31 4.09 -0.45 7.50
C LEU A 31 3.94 0.24 6.15
N THR A 32 2.93 1.10 6.03
CA THR A 32 2.66 1.79 4.76
C THR A 32 3.45 3.09 4.62
N SER A 33 3.92 3.37 3.40
CA SER A 33 4.61 4.61 3.03
C SER A 33 3.66 5.74 2.62
N TYR A 34 2.37 5.46 2.47
CA TYR A 34 1.35 6.41 2.01
C TYR A 34 0.06 6.26 2.83
N SER A 35 -0.68 7.34 3.02
CA SER A 35 -2.01 7.28 3.67
C SER A 35 -3.03 6.53 2.81
N SER A 36 -4.14 6.08 3.42
CA SER A 36 -5.24 5.45 2.69
C SER A 36 -5.77 6.32 1.54
N ASP A 37 -5.85 7.63 1.75
CA ASP A 37 -6.37 8.59 0.77
C ASP A 37 -5.40 8.77 -0.42
N GLU A 38 -4.09 8.67 -0.18
CA GLU A 38 -3.07 8.71 -1.22
C GLU A 38 -3.03 7.41 -2.02
N ILE A 39 -3.04 6.27 -1.33
CA ILE A 39 -3.07 4.94 -1.96
C ILE A 39 -4.31 4.84 -2.86
N GLU A 40 -5.47 5.34 -2.43
CA GLU A 40 -6.69 5.34 -3.24
C GLU A 40 -6.51 6.08 -4.59
N LYS A 41 -5.69 7.13 -4.63
CA LYS A 41 -5.37 7.88 -5.86
C LYS A 41 -4.34 7.18 -6.75
N ILE A 42 -3.44 6.36 -6.17
CA ILE A 42 -2.33 5.72 -6.89
C ILE A 42 -2.48 4.21 -7.09
N LYS A 43 -3.51 3.58 -6.54
CA LYS A 43 -3.79 2.15 -6.72
C LYS A 43 -3.92 1.80 -8.20
N GLY A 44 -3.38 0.65 -8.59
CA GLY A 44 -3.31 0.22 -9.98
C GLY A 44 -2.32 0.99 -10.88
N LYS A 45 -1.72 2.10 -10.42
CA LYS A 45 -0.74 2.86 -11.20
C LYS A 45 0.68 2.33 -11.07
N LYS A 46 1.52 2.60 -12.07
CA LYS A 46 2.96 2.38 -12.00
C LYS A 46 3.61 3.39 -11.04
N SER A 47 4.72 3.02 -10.39
CA SER A 47 5.43 3.91 -9.45
C SER A 47 5.85 5.24 -10.09
N SER A 48 6.20 5.22 -11.39
CA SER A 48 6.52 6.42 -12.17
C SER A 48 5.36 7.44 -12.30
N GLN A 49 4.13 7.05 -11.96
CA GLN A 49 2.95 7.91 -12.01
C GLN A 49 2.57 8.50 -10.63
N ILE A 50 3.28 8.13 -9.56
CA ILE A 50 2.99 8.59 -8.19
C ILE A 50 3.18 10.11 -8.10
N GLU A 51 4.36 10.62 -8.45
CA GLU A 51 4.69 12.04 -8.35
C GLU A 51 3.70 12.91 -9.13
N LYS A 52 3.36 12.49 -10.35
CA LYS A 52 2.34 13.17 -11.17
C LYS A 52 0.96 13.21 -10.51
N THR A 53 0.61 12.20 -9.70
CA THR A 53 -0.71 12.08 -9.06
C THR A 53 -0.76 12.80 -7.71
N LEU A 54 0.30 12.70 -6.90
CA LEU A 54 0.33 13.19 -5.52
C LEU A 54 1.09 14.50 -5.36
N GLY A 55 1.90 14.89 -6.34
CA GLY A 55 2.79 16.05 -6.28
C GLY A 55 4.15 15.77 -5.63
N TYR A 56 4.37 14.54 -5.16
CA TYR A 56 5.63 14.09 -4.56
C TYR A 56 5.77 12.55 -4.68
N LYS A 57 6.98 12.04 -4.46
CA LYS A 57 7.25 10.59 -4.43
C LYS A 57 8.48 10.28 -3.59
N ASP A 58 8.26 10.12 -2.29
CA ASP A 58 9.34 9.76 -1.37
C ASP A 58 9.71 8.26 -1.48
N TYR A 59 8.76 7.42 -1.91
CA TYR A 59 8.92 5.97 -2.02
C TYR A 59 8.27 5.42 -3.31
N ASP A 60 8.85 4.40 -3.94
CA ASP A 60 8.24 3.75 -5.11
C ASP A 60 7.13 2.76 -4.74
N GLU A 61 7.16 2.29 -3.50
CA GLU A 61 6.37 1.22 -2.94
C GLU A 61 5.40 1.70 -1.85
N VAL A 62 4.27 1.00 -1.73
CA VAL A 62 3.25 1.30 -0.71
C VAL A 62 3.59 0.64 0.62
N ILE A 63 4.23 -0.53 0.58
CA ILE A 63 4.85 -1.21 1.71
C ILE A 63 6.19 -1.72 1.20
N HIS A 64 7.28 -1.31 1.85
CA HIS A 64 8.61 -1.84 1.53
C HIS A 64 8.75 -3.27 2.04
N ARG A 65 9.49 -4.10 1.31
CA ARG A 65 9.65 -5.53 1.65
C ARG A 65 10.23 -5.74 3.05
N ASP A 66 11.13 -4.86 3.48
CA ASP A 66 11.77 -4.94 4.80
C ASP A 66 10.79 -4.51 5.93
N ASN A 67 9.71 -3.82 5.55
CA ASN A 67 8.61 -3.41 6.44
C ASN A 67 7.38 -4.31 6.27
N LEU A 68 7.52 -5.48 5.63
CA LEU A 68 6.45 -6.46 5.39
C LEU A 68 6.79 -7.78 6.08
N VAL A 69 5.81 -8.34 6.79
CA VAL A 69 5.89 -9.68 7.35
C VAL A 69 4.81 -10.54 6.72
N ILE A 70 5.21 -11.68 6.16
CA ILE A 70 4.28 -12.70 5.67
C ILE A 70 3.82 -13.55 6.84
N LEU A 71 2.52 -13.71 6.99
CA LEU A 71 1.92 -14.58 7.99
C LEU A 71 1.99 -16.01 7.45
N LYS A 72 2.64 -16.91 8.19
CA LYS A 72 2.59 -18.35 7.87
C LYS A 72 1.29 -18.92 8.43
N GLU A 73 0.73 -19.89 7.69
CA GLU A 73 -0.33 -20.78 8.21
C GLU A 73 0.14 -21.55 9.44
#